data_AF-A0A920D3P5-F1
#
_entry.id   AF-A0A920D3P5-F1
#
_cell.length_a   1.000
_cell.length_b   1.000
_cell.length_c   1.000
_cell.angle_alpha   90.00
_cell.angle_beta   90.00
_cell.angle_gamma   90.00
#
_symmetry.space_group_name_H-M   'P 1'
#
loop_
_entity.id
_entity.type
_entity.pdbx_description
1 polymer ?
#
loop_
_entity_poly.entity_id
_entity_poly.type
_entity_poly.pdbx_seq_one_letter_code
_entity_poly.pdbx_strand_id
1 'polypeptide(L)'
;MFEETGLDVDIQRLLYVCDKPEEQVSRIHFLFHLKKVGGTITLPSNLYDENNITDIKFVPIEQLEYLNFTNVFKNLVLNDFPDAGQYKGHKSNIGL
;
A
#
# COMPACT_ATOMS: atom_id res chain seq x y z
N MET A 1 4.09 -8.58 -5.01
CA MET A 1 3.68 -7.71 -6.13
C MET A 1 3.51 -8.48 -7.43
N PHE A 2 4.38 -9.44 -7.76
CA PHE A 2 4.27 -10.21 -9.00
C PHE A 2 2.89 -10.86 -9.21
N GLU A 3 2.33 -11.54 -8.21
CA GLU A 3 1.03 -12.22 -8.34
C GLU A 3 -0.10 -11.25 -8.70
N GLU A 4 -0.20 -10.12 -7.99
CA GLU A 4 -1.27 -9.13 -8.18
C GLU A 4 -1.05 -8.17 -9.35
N THR A 5 0.20 -7.93 -9.77
CA THR A 5 0.53 -6.85 -10.71
C THR A 5 1.44 -7.24 -11.88
N GLY A 6 2.06 -8.41 -11.84
CA GLY A 6 3.10 -8.84 -12.78
C GLY A 6 4.47 -8.13 -12.61
N LEU A 7 4.60 -7.26 -11.61
CA LEU A 7 5.82 -6.47 -11.40
C LEU A 7 6.80 -7.13 -10.44
N ASP A 8 8.06 -7.18 -10.86
CA ASP A 8 9.19 -7.50 -9.99
C ASP A 8 9.66 -6.24 -9.28
N VAL A 9 9.80 -6.33 -7.96
CA VAL A 9 10.08 -5.17 -7.10
C VAL A 9 11.11 -5.49 -6.03
N ASP A 10 11.90 -4.49 -5.68
CA ASP A 10 12.79 -4.50 -4.52
C ASP A 10 12.23 -3.63 -3.40
N ILE A 11 12.32 -4.12 -2.16
CA ILE A 11 12.01 -3.32 -0.96
C ILE A 11 13.13 -2.29 -0.78
N GLN A 12 12.78 -1.00 -0.82
CA GLN A 12 13.74 0.09 -0.60
C GLN A 12 13.82 0.46 0.88
N ARG A 13 12.67 0.68 1.52
CA ARG A 13 12.58 1.01 2.95
C ARG A 13 11.22 0.67 3.54
N LEU A 14 11.20 0.40 4.84
CA LEU A 14 9.99 0.36 5.65
C LEU A 14 9.46 1.78 5.83
N LEU A 15 8.18 1.99 5.51
CA LEU A 15 7.50 3.27 5.70
C LEU A 15 6.85 3.32 7.07
N TYR A 16 5.96 2.39 7.41
CA TYR A 16 5.34 2.35 8.74
C TYR A 16 5.07 0.92 9.20
N VAL A 17 5.00 0.78 10.52
CA VAL A 17 4.36 -0.34 11.20
C VAL A 17 3.15 0.20 11.95
N CYS A 18 1.98 -0.39 11.74
CA CYS A 18 0.76 -0.05 12.47
C CYS A 18 0.10 -1.32 13.00
N ASP A 19 -0.78 -1.18 13.98
CA ASP A 19 -1.63 -2.27 14.45
C ASP A 19 -3.11 -1.99 14.22
N LYS A 20 -3.90 -3.06 14.24
CA LYS A 20 -5.36 -3.01 14.26
C LYS A 20 -5.86 -4.11 15.20
N PRO A 21 -5.70 -3.92 16.51
CA PRO A 21 -5.89 -4.97 17.51
C PRO A 21 -7.34 -5.39 17.68
N GLU A 22 -8.29 -4.52 17.31
CA GLU A 22 -9.74 -4.68 17.48
C GLU A 22 -10.41 -5.58 16.43
N GLU A 23 -9.70 -5.99 15.37
CA GLU A 23 -10.20 -6.99 14.43
C GLU A 23 -10.30 -8.38 15.08
N GLN A 24 -11.17 -9.25 14.53
CA GLN A 24 -11.41 -10.61 15.04
C GLN A 24 -10.09 -11.40 15.23
N VAL A 25 -9.13 -11.16 14.36
CA VAL A 25 -7.73 -11.56 14.54
C VAL A 25 -6.92 -10.28 14.51
N SER A 26 -6.26 -9.95 15.61
CA SER A 26 -5.41 -8.75 15.69
C SER A 26 -4.37 -8.75 14.58
N ARG A 27 -4.23 -7.62 13.89
CA ARG A 27 -3.32 -7.49 12.75
C ARG A 27 -2.21 -6.48 13.00
N ILE A 28 -1.03 -6.79 12.46
CA ILE A 28 0.07 -5.83 12.30
C ILE A 28 0.19 -5.55 10.80
N HIS A 29 0.21 -4.27 10.45
CA HIS A 29 0.28 -3.80 9.08
C HIS A 29 1.66 -3.15 8.83
N PHE A 30 2.36 -3.66 7.83
CA PHE A 30 3.64 -3.12 7.38
C PHE A 30 3.45 -2.45 6.03
N LEU A 31 3.93 -1.22 5.90
CA LEU A 31 3.92 -0.49 4.64
C LEU A 31 5.36 -0.29 4.15
N PHE A 32 5.64 -0.63 2.90
CA PHE A 32 6.97 -0.53 2.30
C PHE A 32 7.00 0.38 1.08
N HIS A 33 8.11 1.09 0.88
CA HIS A 33 8.42 1.73 -0.38
C HIS A 33 9.14 0.73 -1.27
N LEU A 34 8.60 0.51 -2.47
CA LEU A 34 9.06 -0.47 -3.43
C LEU A 34 9.64 0.22 -4.66
N LYS A 35 10.66 -0.39 -5.26
CA LYS A 35 11.20 0.02 -6.55
C LYS A 35 10.95 -1.07 -7.58
N LYS A 36 10.37 -0.71 -8.73
CA LYS A 36 10.25 -1.63 -9.87
C LYS A 36 11.66 -1.96 -10.39
N VAL A 37 11.97 -3.25 -10.49
CA VAL A 37 13.24 -3.76 -11.05
C VAL A 37 13.04 -4.59 -12.32
N GLY A 38 11.81 -5.04 -12.57
CA GLY A 38 11.47 -5.87 -13.72
C GLY A 38 9.97 -6.05 -13.88
N GLY A 39 9.58 -7.04 -14.69
CA GLY A 39 8.20 -7.37 -14.95
C GLY A 39 7.42 -6.40 -15.85
N THR A 40 6.25 -6.86 -16.25
CA THR A 40 5.28 -6.16 -17.09
C THR A 40 3.95 -6.18 -16.36
N ILE A 41 3.19 -5.09 -16.48
CA ILE A 41 1.85 -5.03 -15.87
C ILE A 41 0.98 -6.12 -16.49
N THR A 42 0.49 -7.02 -15.65
CA THR A 42 -0.44 -8.09 -16.04
C THR A 42 -1.49 -8.26 -14.96
N LEU A 43 -2.74 -8.48 -15.38
CA LEU A 43 -3.81 -8.80 -14.44
C LEU A 43 -3.57 -10.19 -13.82
N PRO A 44 -3.89 -10.37 -12.53
CA PRO A 44 -3.83 -11.67 -11.89
C PRO A 44 -4.87 -12.62 -12.46
N SER A 45 -4.68 -13.92 -12.24
CA SER A 45 -5.68 -14.94 -12.59
C SER A 45 -6.97 -14.81 -11.76
N ASN A 46 -6.90 -14.18 -10.57
CA ASN A 46 -7.98 -14.08 -9.59
C ASN A 46 -8.57 -15.45 -9.18
N LEU A 47 -7.83 -16.56 -9.36
CA LEU A 47 -8.36 -17.92 -9.19
C LEU A 47 -8.80 -18.22 -7.75
N TYR A 48 -8.17 -17.57 -6.76
CA TYR A 48 -8.38 -17.81 -5.33
C TYR A 48 -8.83 -16.57 -4.56
N ASP A 49 -9.10 -15.47 -5.27
CA ASP A 49 -9.45 -14.19 -4.66
C ASP A 49 -10.96 -13.97 -4.75
N GLU A 50 -11.59 -13.67 -3.61
CA GLU A 50 -12.99 -13.23 -3.59
C GLU A 50 -13.15 -11.77 -4.04
N ASN A 51 -12.06 -11.00 -3.97
CA ASN A 51 -12.00 -9.59 -4.35
C ASN A 51 -11.06 -9.39 -5.54
N ASN A 52 -11.60 -9.54 -6.75
CA ASN A 52 -10.81 -9.54 -7.97
C ASN A 52 -10.12 -8.20 -8.25
N ILE A 53 -8.86 -8.28 -8.64
CA ILE A 53 -8.14 -7.15 -9.24
C ILE A 53 -8.49 -7.13 -10.74
N THR A 54 -9.16 -6.06 -11.17
CA THR A 54 -9.66 -5.90 -12.54
C THR A 54 -8.84 -4.94 -13.39
N ASP A 55 -7.98 -4.13 -12.76
CA ASP A 55 -7.19 -3.11 -13.44
C ASP A 55 -5.95 -2.74 -12.60
N ILE A 56 -4.90 -2.27 -13.26
CA ILE A 56 -3.65 -1.80 -12.64
C ILE A 56 -3.22 -0.51 -13.30
N LYS A 57 -3.05 0.56 -12.50
CA LYS A 57 -2.71 1.89 -13.00
C LYS A 57 -1.65 2.57 -12.13
N PHE A 58 -0.74 3.28 -12.78
CA PHE A 58 0.00 4.35 -12.12
C PHE A 58 -0.88 5.59 -12.07
N VAL A 59 -1.15 6.06 -10.85
CA VAL A 59 -2.06 7.18 -10.61
C VAL A 59 -1.26 8.35 -10.04
N PRO A 60 -1.49 9.60 -10.51
CA PRO A 60 -0.92 10.78 -9.89
C PRO A 60 -1.31 10.90 -8.41
N ILE A 61 -0.38 11.29 -7.54
CA ILE A 61 -0.61 11.38 -6.09
C ILE A 61 -1.77 12.34 -5.76
N GLU A 62 -1.97 13.36 -6.58
CA GLU A 62 -3.04 14.35 -6.43
C GLU A 62 -4.42 13.72 -6.51
N GLN A 63 -4.56 12.59 -7.23
CA GLN A 63 -5.82 11.89 -7.47
C GLN A 63 -6.18 10.86 -6.38
N LEU A 64 -5.33 10.64 -5.38
CA LEU A 64 -5.57 9.64 -4.33
C LEU A 64 -6.91 9.84 -3.60
N GLU A 65 -7.33 11.08 -3.37
CA GLU A 65 -8.63 11.38 -2.74
C GLU A 65 -9.83 10.94 -3.59
N TYR A 66 -9.71 10.96 -4.93
CA TYR A 66 -10.74 10.42 -5.83
C TYR A 66 -10.80 8.89 -5.81
N LEU A 67 -9.79 8.23 -5.25
CA LEU A 67 -9.70 6.79 -5.06
C LEU A 67 -9.99 6.38 -3.60
N ASN A 68 -10.64 7.24 -2.83
CA ASN A 68 -11.02 7.02 -1.43
C ASN A 68 -9.86 6.92 -0.44
N PHE A 69 -8.65 7.32 -0.82
CA PHE A 69 -7.59 7.53 0.17
C PHE A 69 -7.86 8.82 0.95
N THR A 70 -7.54 8.81 2.24
CA THR A 70 -7.69 9.99 3.09
C THR A 70 -6.68 11.06 2.73
N ASN A 71 -7.02 12.33 3.00
CA ASN A 71 -6.07 13.44 2.90
C ASN A 71 -4.85 13.24 3.82
N VAL A 72 -5.02 12.54 4.96
CA VAL A 72 -3.91 12.15 5.83
C VAL A 72 -2.90 11.30 5.07
N PHE A 73 -3.34 10.22 4.42
CA PHE A 73 -2.46 9.35 3.65
C PHE A 73 -1.83 10.07 2.46
N LYS A 74 -2.60 10.85 1.71
CA LYS A 74 -2.10 11.66 0.59
C LYS A 74 -0.97 12.59 1.04
N ASN A 75 -1.12 13.27 2.18
CA ASN A 75 -0.08 14.14 2.71
C ASN A 75 1.17 13.36 3.14
N LEU A 76 1.03 12.15 3.68
CA LEU A 76 2.20 11.30 3.99
C LEU A 76 2.99 10.95 2.72
N VAL A 77 2.30 10.65 1.61
CA VAL A 77 2.93 10.36 0.32
C VAL A 77 3.63 11.60 -0.25
N LEU A 78 2.96 12.76 -0.27
CA LEU A 78 3.52 14.02 -0.79
C LEU A 78 4.76 14.48 -0.02
N ASN A 79 4.83 14.19 1.28
CA ASN A 79 5.96 14.55 2.13
C ASN A 79 7.03 13.44 2.25
N ASP A 80 7.02 12.45 1.35
CA ASP A 80 7.95 11.32 1.33
C ASP A 80 8.07 10.57 2.66
N PHE A 81 6.97 10.45 3.41
CA PHE A 81 6.90 9.71 4.66
C PHE A 81 7.97 10.15 5.68
N PRO A 82 7.84 11.35 6.30
CA PRO A 82 8.90 11.97 7.09
C PRO A 82 9.35 11.13 8.31
N ASP A 83 8.48 10.27 8.83
CA ASP A 83 8.74 9.38 9.96
C ASP A 83 8.94 7.91 9.53
N ALA A 84 9.47 7.69 8.33
CA ALA A 84 9.66 6.36 7.77
C ALA A 84 10.37 5.40 8.74
N GLY A 85 9.85 4.17 8.86
CA GLY A 85 10.37 3.12 9.72
C GLY A 85 9.80 3.10 11.14
N GLN A 86 9.00 4.11 11.53
CA GLN A 86 8.43 4.17 12.88
C GLN A 86 7.13 3.37 13.01
N TYR A 87 6.87 2.92 14.25
CA TYR A 87 5.56 2.44 14.65
C TYR A 87 4.60 3.61 14.85
N LYS A 88 3.40 3.54 14.26
CA LYS A 88 2.39 4.61 14.31
C LYS A 88 1.18 4.29 15.16
N GLY A 89 1.19 3.17 15.90
CA GLY A 89 0.00 2.75 16.64
C GLY A 89 -1.09 2.28 15.68
N HIS A 90 -2.32 2.61 16.04
CA HIS A 90 -3.50 2.20 15.30
C HIS A 90 -3.42 2.63 13.82
N LYS A 91 -3.82 1.74 12.90
CA LYS A 91 -3.74 1.92 11.44
C LYS A 91 -4.35 3.25 10.96
N SER A 92 -5.42 3.71 11.59
CA SER A 92 -6.07 4.99 11.27
C SER A 92 -5.15 6.21 11.43
N ASN A 93 -4.08 6.13 12.21
CA ASN A 93 -3.12 7.22 12.41
C ASN A 93 -2.33 7.54 11.13
N ILE A 94 -2.28 6.62 10.18
CA ILE A 94 -1.72 6.85 8.85
C ILE A 94 -2.81 7.08 7.78
N GLY A 95 -4.06 7.21 8.21
CA GLY A 95 -5.20 7.45 7.32
C GLY A 95 -5.65 6.24 6.50
N LEU A 96 -5.37 5.02 6.99
CA LEU A 96 -5.75 3.73 6.37
C LEU A 96 -6.53 2.82 7.32
#